data_AF-A0A1G9KXS3-F1
#
_entry.id   AF-A0A1G9KXS3-F1
#
_cell.length_a   1.000
_cell.length_b   1.000
_cell.length_c   1.000
_cell.angle_alpha   90.00
_cell.angle_beta   90.00
_cell.angle_gamma   90.00
#
_symmetry.space_group_name_H-M   'P 1'
#
loop_
_entity.id
_entity.type
_entity.pdbx_description
1 polymer ?
#
loop_
_entity_poly.entity_id
_entity_poly.type
_entity_poly.pdbx_seq_one_letter_code
_entity_poly.pdbx_strand_id
1 'polypeptide(L)'
;MRQGFPTHCFRIRRSFPARHRLPLNHVPLIAAAVAALLVSAAGPAGAAETGHAADITLSEKGGSCEVRDVPVAAAPPAEVRIDADDVAFDCSGSTAFRLGRDAAFAFDDAAGTATADVLRIVGTKLGFTCGYEASDVVFHREGPSREYTGGPYTGRKVQGSFLCPRSVQLDRAAFAFR
;
A
#
# COMPACT_ATOMS: atom_id res chain seq x y z
N MET A 1 -0.66 46.11 -18.70
CA MET A 1 0.78 46.19 -19.07
C MET A 1 1.62 45.95 -17.82
N ARG A 2 2.25 44.78 -17.69
CA ARG A 2 3.32 44.38 -16.75
C ARG A 2 3.61 42.90 -17.04
N GLN A 3 4.50 42.66 -18.00
CA GLN A 3 5.90 42.25 -17.79
C GLN A 3 5.99 40.77 -17.38
N GLY A 4 6.31 39.94 -18.38
CA GLY A 4 6.45 38.50 -18.29
C GLY A 4 7.82 38.07 -17.73
N PHE A 5 7.83 36.87 -17.16
CA PHE A 5 9.02 36.15 -16.75
C PHE A 5 9.27 34.99 -17.73
N PRO A 6 10.40 34.94 -18.44
CA PRO A 6 10.83 33.77 -19.19
C PRO A 6 12.04 33.13 -18.49
N THR A 7 11.94 31.90 -17.96
CA THR A 7 13.13 31.25 -17.38
C THR A 7 13.06 29.71 -17.40
N HIS A 8 13.67 29.18 -18.47
CA HIS A 8 14.51 27.97 -18.56
C HIS A 8 13.90 26.54 -18.52
N CYS A 9 13.84 25.97 -19.74
CA CYS A 9 13.95 24.53 -20.03
C CYS A 9 15.24 23.95 -19.45
N PHE A 10 15.11 23.04 -18.47
CA PHE A 10 16.23 22.25 -17.97
C PHE A 10 16.32 20.93 -18.76
N ARG A 11 17.25 20.88 -19.73
CA ARG A 11 17.52 19.70 -20.57
C ARG A 11 18.69 18.90 -19.96
N ILE A 12 18.38 17.89 -19.15
CA ILE A 12 19.41 16.99 -18.60
C ILE A 12 19.85 16.01 -19.69
N ARG A 13 20.98 16.31 -20.35
CA ARG A 13 21.79 15.32 -21.08
C ARG A 13 22.70 14.63 -20.07
N ARG A 14 22.50 13.33 -19.81
CA ARG A 14 23.53 12.52 -19.15
C ARG A 14 24.29 11.71 -20.21
N SER A 15 25.54 12.13 -20.39
CA SER A 15 26.54 11.51 -21.24
C SER A 15 27.03 10.19 -20.62
N PHE A 16 27.17 9.17 -21.47
CA PHE A 16 27.94 7.96 -21.22
C PHE A 16 29.44 8.28 -21.15
N PRO A 17 30.20 7.71 -20.20
CA PRO A 17 31.61 7.43 -20.40
C PRO A 17 31.88 5.95 -20.66
N ALA A 18 32.99 5.75 -21.36
CA ALA A 18 33.37 4.57 -22.11
C ALA A 18 34.02 3.46 -21.27
N ARG A 19 33.67 2.23 -21.68
CA ARG A 19 34.51 1.03 -21.83
C ARG A 19 35.97 1.17 -21.38
N HIS A 20 36.31 0.51 -20.27
CA HIS A 20 37.65 -0.03 -20.07
C HIS A 20 37.69 -1.50 -20.47
N ARG A 21 38.51 -1.78 -21.48
CA ARG A 21 38.92 -3.12 -21.90
C ARG A 21 40.05 -3.57 -20.99
N LEU A 22 39.89 -4.71 -20.33
CA LEU A 22 41.00 -5.50 -19.82
C LEU A 22 41.04 -6.81 -20.62
N PRO A 23 42.16 -7.13 -21.29
CA PRO A 23 42.45 -8.48 -21.73
C PRO A 23 43.12 -9.24 -20.57
N LEU A 24 42.79 -10.51 -20.37
CA LEU A 24 43.78 -11.59 -20.37
C LEU A 24 43.14 -12.94 -20.02
N ASN A 25 43.56 -13.93 -20.82
CA ASN A 25 43.86 -15.31 -20.49
C ASN A 25 42.74 -16.33 -20.20
N HIS A 26 42.64 -17.24 -21.18
CA HIS A 26 42.10 -18.59 -21.07
C HIS A 26 42.79 -19.40 -19.99
N VAL A 27 41.99 -20.05 -19.12
CA VAL A 27 42.35 -21.25 -18.34
C VAL A 27 41.09 -22.15 -18.33
N PRO A 28 41.21 -23.48 -18.49
CA PRO A 28 40.16 -24.32 -19.05
C PRO A 28 39.11 -24.84 -18.06
N LEU A 29 37.99 -25.26 -18.66
CA LEU A 29 36.93 -26.14 -18.18
C LEU A 29 37.34 -27.09 -17.04
N ILE A 30 36.66 -26.95 -15.89
CA ILE A 30 36.36 -28.06 -14.98
C ILE A 30 34.86 -27.99 -14.68
N ALA A 31 34.14 -29.00 -15.17
CA ALA A 31 32.76 -29.25 -14.81
C ALA A 31 32.70 -29.72 -13.36
N ALA A 32 32.01 -28.98 -12.51
CA ALA A 32 31.51 -29.45 -11.22
C ALA A 32 30.09 -28.93 -11.06
N ALA A 33 29.13 -29.82 -11.32
CA ALA A 33 27.74 -29.60 -10.97
C ALA A 33 27.63 -29.61 -9.44
N VAL A 34 27.32 -28.45 -8.86
CA VAL A 34 26.85 -28.34 -7.48
C VAL A 34 25.47 -27.69 -7.56
N ALA A 35 24.45 -28.51 -7.33
CA ALA A 35 23.08 -28.07 -7.14
C ALA A 35 23.04 -27.15 -5.91
N ALA A 36 23.03 -25.83 -6.15
CA ALA A 36 22.70 -24.87 -5.11
C ALA A 36 21.20 -25.01 -4.84
N LEU A 37 20.86 -25.53 -3.66
CA LEU A 37 19.50 -25.53 -3.14
C LEU A 37 18.94 -24.11 -3.23
N LEU A 38 17.89 -23.95 -4.02
CA LEU A 38 16.96 -22.83 -3.89
C LEU A 38 16.23 -23.02 -2.56
N VAL A 39 16.80 -22.48 -1.48
CA VAL A 39 16.03 -22.25 -0.25
C VAL A 39 15.05 -21.14 -0.57
N SER A 40 13.86 -21.53 -0.99
CA SER A 40 12.68 -20.68 -0.98
C SER A 40 12.44 -20.26 0.47
N ALA A 41 12.91 -19.06 0.83
CA ALA A 41 12.51 -18.40 2.06
C ALA A 41 11.02 -18.07 1.93
N ALA A 42 10.17 -19.05 2.22
CA ALA A 42 8.81 -18.79 2.67
C ALA A 42 8.98 -18.06 4.02
N GLY A 43 8.97 -16.72 3.96
CA GLY A 43 8.90 -15.91 5.16
C GLY A 43 7.69 -16.38 5.98
N PRO A 44 7.81 -16.48 7.32
CA PRO A 44 6.69 -16.87 8.15
C PRO A 44 5.51 -15.95 7.83
N ALA A 45 4.36 -16.52 7.52
CA ALA A 45 3.09 -15.82 7.67
C ALA A 45 3.03 -15.41 9.14
N GLY A 46 3.34 -14.15 9.42
CA GLY A 46 3.46 -13.63 10.77
C GLY A 46 2.14 -13.82 11.47
N ALA A 47 2.07 -14.79 12.38
CA ALA A 47 1.01 -14.82 13.38
C ALA A 47 1.07 -13.47 14.10
N ALA A 48 -0.08 -12.79 14.23
CA ALA A 48 -0.16 -11.53 14.93
C ALA A 48 0.52 -11.65 16.31
N GLU A 49 1.64 -10.95 16.54
CA GLU A 49 2.21 -10.87 17.88
C GLU A 49 1.22 -10.13 18.78
N THR A 50 0.87 -10.75 19.89
CA THR A 50 -0.08 -10.20 20.85
C THR A 50 0.49 -8.92 21.45
N GLY A 51 -0.04 -7.76 21.06
CA GLY A 51 0.33 -6.47 21.66
C GLY A 51 0.20 -5.26 20.75
N HIS A 52 0.20 -5.44 19.43
CA HIS A 52 0.06 -4.34 18.48
C HIS A 52 -1.35 -4.29 17.89
N ALA A 53 -1.83 -3.07 17.65
CA ALA A 53 -3.11 -2.88 16.99
C ALA A 53 -3.11 -1.67 16.06
N ALA A 54 -4.05 -1.69 15.11
CA ALA A 54 -4.32 -0.59 14.21
C ALA A 54 -5.78 -0.12 14.33
N ASP A 55 -5.95 1.19 14.41
CA ASP A 55 -7.25 1.84 14.23
C ASP A 55 -7.33 2.36 12.80
N ILE A 56 -8.41 2.05 12.09
CA ILE A 56 -8.58 2.37 10.66
C ILE A 56 -9.85 3.20 10.51
N THR A 57 -9.74 4.34 9.85
CA THR A 57 -10.89 5.19 9.50
C THR A 57 -10.90 5.46 8.01
N LEU A 58 -12.05 5.22 7.39
CA LEU A 58 -12.32 5.48 5.98
C LEU A 58 -13.47 6.48 5.87
N SER A 59 -13.27 7.57 5.14
CA SER A 59 -14.28 8.59 4.93
C SER A 59 -14.63 8.71 3.45
N GLU A 60 -15.91 8.54 3.14
CA GLU A 60 -16.48 8.75 1.81
C GLU A 60 -17.51 9.88 1.85
N LYS A 61 -17.88 10.36 0.66
CA LYS A 61 -18.87 11.41 0.47
C LYS A 61 -20.24 10.96 0.98
N GLY A 62 -20.51 11.24 2.25
CA GLY A 62 -21.78 10.95 2.93
C GLY A 62 -21.70 9.98 4.09
N GLY A 63 -20.51 9.54 4.52
CA GLY A 63 -20.36 8.72 5.72
C GLY A 63 -18.92 8.41 6.10
N SER A 64 -18.73 7.97 7.33
CA SER A 64 -17.45 7.45 7.82
C SER A 64 -17.62 6.00 8.28
N CYS A 65 -16.56 5.23 8.06
CA CYS A 65 -16.40 3.85 8.48
C CYS A 65 -15.19 3.77 9.39
N GLU A 66 -15.33 3.21 10.58
CA GLU A 66 -14.23 3.00 11.51
C GLU A 66 -14.15 1.55 11.96
N VAL A 67 -12.94 1.09 12.20
CA VAL A 67 -12.65 -0.12 12.96
C VAL A 67 -11.51 0.20 13.91
N ARG A 68 -11.58 -0.36 15.11
CA ARG A 68 -10.58 -0.13 16.15
C ARG A 68 -9.97 -1.44 16.58
N ASP A 69 -8.80 -1.33 17.17
CA ASP A 69 -8.12 -2.45 17.83
C ASP A 69 -7.84 -3.64 16.90
N VAL A 70 -7.64 -3.40 15.59
CA VAL A 70 -7.36 -4.46 14.61
C VAL A 70 -6.00 -5.08 14.94
N PRO A 71 -5.92 -6.39 15.23
CA PRO A 71 -4.64 -7.02 15.57
C PRO A 71 -3.68 -6.94 14.40
N VAL A 72 -2.41 -6.61 14.68
CA VAL A 72 -1.35 -6.61 13.68
C VAL A 72 -0.10 -7.30 14.21
N ALA A 73 0.69 -7.89 13.32
CA ALA A 73 1.85 -8.67 13.72
C ALA A 73 3.09 -7.84 14.12
N ALA A 74 3.11 -6.55 13.79
CA ALA A 74 4.24 -5.67 14.04
C ALA A 74 3.80 -4.21 14.15
N ALA A 75 4.67 -3.36 14.69
CA ALA A 75 4.52 -1.92 14.68
C ALA A 75 5.57 -1.24 13.75
N PRO A 76 5.27 -0.05 13.19
CA PRO A 76 6.23 0.72 12.40
C PRO A 76 7.53 1.00 13.19
N PRO A 77 8.73 0.92 12.58
CA PRO A 77 9.02 0.96 11.13
C PRO A 77 8.95 -0.38 10.38
N ALA A 78 8.70 -1.50 11.06
CA ALA A 78 8.62 -2.79 10.39
C ALA A 78 7.39 -2.83 9.45
N GLU A 79 7.43 -3.68 8.42
CA GLU A 79 6.28 -3.93 7.56
C GLU A 79 5.11 -4.45 8.40
N VAL A 80 3.93 -3.85 8.23
CA VAL A 80 2.72 -4.24 8.94
C VAL A 80 1.75 -4.89 7.96
N ARG A 81 1.28 -6.10 8.29
CA ARG A 81 0.19 -6.77 7.57
C ARG A 81 -1.09 -6.65 8.38
N ILE A 82 -2.18 -6.35 7.68
CA ILE A 82 -3.54 -6.35 8.21
C ILE A 82 -4.32 -7.42 7.46
N ASP A 83 -4.73 -8.46 8.17
CA ASP A 83 -5.50 -9.57 7.62
C ASP A 83 -6.94 -9.13 7.32
N ALA A 84 -7.47 -9.58 6.18
CA ALA A 84 -8.79 -9.12 5.73
C ALA A 84 -9.93 -9.58 6.64
N ASP A 85 -9.78 -10.77 7.23
CA ASP A 85 -10.79 -11.40 8.07
C ASP A 85 -10.93 -10.73 9.45
N ASP A 86 -9.89 -10.02 9.89
CA ASP A 86 -9.87 -9.29 11.16
C ASP A 86 -10.47 -7.88 11.06
N VAL A 87 -10.89 -7.46 9.86
CA VAL A 87 -11.37 -6.10 9.60
C VAL A 87 -12.85 -6.09 9.19
N ALA A 88 -13.69 -5.71 10.14
CA ALA A 88 -15.09 -5.36 9.92
C ALA A 88 -15.31 -3.89 10.30
N PHE A 89 -15.68 -3.06 9.33
CA PHE A 89 -15.92 -1.64 9.57
C PHE A 89 -17.33 -1.39 10.10
N ASP A 90 -17.42 -0.58 11.15
CA ASP A 90 -18.66 0.05 11.58
C ASP A 90 -18.84 1.36 10.80
N CYS A 91 -19.91 1.44 10.01
CA CYS A 91 -20.16 2.55 9.12
C CYS A 91 -21.45 3.26 9.50
N SER A 92 -21.44 4.59 9.45
CA SER A 92 -22.64 5.40 9.64
C SER A 92 -23.59 5.23 8.44
N GLY A 93 -24.34 4.13 8.37
CA GLY A 93 -25.28 3.84 7.28
C GLY A 93 -25.68 2.37 7.14
N SER A 94 -26.38 2.04 6.05
CA SER A 94 -26.81 0.68 5.73
C SER A 94 -25.82 -0.11 4.85
N THR A 95 -24.58 0.39 4.76
CA THR A 95 -23.53 -0.23 3.96
C THR A 95 -22.56 -0.95 4.89
N ALA A 96 -22.38 -2.25 4.69
CA ALA A 96 -21.34 -3.01 5.38
C ALA A 96 -20.04 -2.97 4.57
N PHE A 97 -18.91 -2.66 5.21
CA PHE A 97 -17.61 -2.65 4.57
C PHE A 97 -16.64 -3.62 5.25
N ARG A 98 -15.78 -4.25 4.45
CA ARG A 98 -14.67 -5.10 4.92
C ARG A 98 -13.47 -4.97 3.99
N LEU A 99 -12.30 -5.40 4.44
CA LEU A 99 -11.18 -5.64 3.54
C LEU A 99 -11.50 -6.82 2.62
N GLY A 100 -11.15 -6.69 1.34
CA GLY A 100 -11.33 -7.73 0.34
C GLY A 100 -10.11 -8.63 0.14
N ARG A 101 -8.98 -8.25 0.75
CA ARG A 101 -7.71 -8.97 0.77
C ARG A 101 -6.82 -8.37 1.86
N ASP A 102 -5.80 -9.12 2.26
CA ASP A 102 -4.80 -8.64 3.22
C ASP A 102 -4.06 -7.43 2.64
N ALA A 103 -3.83 -6.44 3.50
CA ALA A 103 -3.10 -5.23 3.16
C ALA A 103 -1.72 -5.26 3.81
N ALA A 104 -0.68 -5.01 3.03
CA ALA A 104 0.68 -4.85 3.51
C ALA A 104 1.08 -3.39 3.45
N PHE A 105 1.60 -2.87 4.55
CA PHE A 105 2.05 -1.49 4.69
C PHE A 105 3.56 -1.46 4.91
N ALA A 106 4.26 -0.78 4.02
CA ALA A 106 5.67 -0.43 4.19
C ALA A 106 5.77 0.99 4.75
N PHE A 107 6.72 1.21 5.66
CA PHE A 107 6.90 2.50 6.33
C PHE A 107 8.26 3.09 6.01
N ASP A 108 8.27 4.38 5.69
CA ASP A 108 9.49 5.19 5.60
C ASP A 108 9.43 6.25 6.71
N ASP A 109 10.10 5.96 7.83
CA ASP A 109 10.15 6.88 8.98
C ASP A 109 10.91 8.18 8.68
N ALA A 110 11.84 8.16 7.71
CA ALA A 110 12.60 9.35 7.33
C ALA A 110 11.76 10.30 6.45
N ALA A 111 10.96 9.74 5.55
CA ALA A 111 10.00 10.49 4.74
C ALA A 111 8.68 10.77 5.48
N GLY A 112 8.42 10.06 6.58
CA GLY A 112 7.14 10.12 7.30
C GLY A 112 6.00 9.59 6.45
N THR A 113 6.21 8.52 5.69
CA THR A 113 5.19 7.93 4.81
C THR A 113 4.92 6.48 5.14
N ALA A 114 3.70 6.04 4.84
CA ALA A 114 3.34 4.64 4.77
C ALA A 114 2.75 4.35 3.38
N THR A 115 3.13 3.25 2.75
CA THR A 115 2.67 2.87 1.43
C THR A 115 2.06 1.48 1.47
N ALA A 116 0.89 1.31 0.85
CA ALA A 116 0.35 -0.02 0.57
C ALA A 116 0.18 -0.20 -0.93
N ASP A 117 0.65 -1.34 -1.45
CA ASP A 117 0.60 -1.61 -2.89
C ASP A 117 -0.83 -1.69 -3.40
N VAL A 118 -1.69 -2.36 -2.63
CA VAL A 118 -3.09 -2.61 -2.99
C VAL A 118 -3.95 -2.58 -1.74
N LEU A 119 -4.98 -1.73 -1.75
CA LEU A 119 -6.06 -1.72 -0.77
C LEU A 119 -7.35 -2.13 -1.48
N ARG A 120 -7.86 -3.33 -1.14
CA ARG A 120 -9.16 -3.80 -1.64
C ARG A 120 -10.21 -3.69 -0.57
N ILE A 121 -11.32 -3.07 -0.90
CA ILE A 121 -12.47 -2.89 -0.02
C ILE A 121 -13.66 -3.57 -0.66
N VAL A 122 -14.44 -4.28 0.13
CA VAL A 122 -15.70 -4.91 -0.29
C VAL A 122 -16.84 -4.25 0.50
N GLY A 123 -17.69 -3.53 -0.23
CA GLY A 123 -18.89 -2.91 0.30
C GLY A 123 -20.13 -3.71 -0.08
N THR A 124 -21.08 -3.87 0.85
CA THR A 124 -22.39 -4.47 0.59
C THR A 124 -23.49 -3.46 0.88
N LYS A 125 -24.31 -3.15 -0.12
CA LYS A 125 -25.42 -2.20 -0.03
C LYS A 125 -26.68 -2.80 -0.65
N LEU A 126 -27.79 -2.80 0.09
CA LEU A 126 -29.07 -3.36 -0.36
C LEU A 126 -28.97 -4.80 -0.89
N GLY A 127 -28.11 -5.63 -0.28
CA GLY A 127 -27.87 -7.02 -0.70
C GLY A 127 -26.93 -7.20 -1.90
N PHE A 128 -26.44 -6.11 -2.52
CA PHE A 128 -25.44 -6.17 -3.58
C PHE A 128 -24.04 -5.96 -3.01
N THR A 129 -23.15 -6.90 -3.29
CA THR A 129 -21.74 -6.80 -2.92
C THR A 129 -20.90 -6.28 -4.08
N CYS A 130 -20.11 -5.25 -3.81
CA CYS A 130 -19.24 -4.58 -4.76
C CYS A 130 -17.81 -4.56 -4.19
N GLY A 131 -16.83 -5.01 -4.97
CA GLY A 131 -15.41 -4.96 -4.61
C GLY A 131 -14.69 -3.87 -5.38
N TYR A 132 -14.00 -3.00 -4.66
CA TYR A 132 -13.20 -1.90 -5.19
C TYR A 132 -11.75 -2.06 -4.77
N GLU A 133 -10.83 -1.67 -5.65
CA GLU A 133 -9.40 -1.75 -5.40
C GLU A 133 -8.74 -0.41 -5.73
N ALA A 134 -7.91 0.08 -4.82
CA ALA A 134 -7.02 1.20 -5.02
C ALA A 134 -5.58 0.69 -4.94
N SER A 135 -4.76 1.05 -5.93
CA SER A 135 -3.33 0.73 -5.94
C SER A 135 -2.49 1.95 -5.58
N ASP A 136 -1.24 1.70 -5.18
CA ASP A 136 -0.23 2.74 -4.95
C ASP A 136 -0.69 3.79 -3.94
N VAL A 137 -1.33 3.33 -2.85
CA VAL A 137 -1.85 4.24 -1.82
C VAL A 137 -0.72 4.69 -0.91
N VAL A 138 -0.55 6.01 -0.81
CA VAL A 138 0.47 6.65 0.01
C VAL A 138 -0.21 7.45 1.11
N PHE A 139 0.17 7.19 2.35
CA PHE A 139 -0.27 7.90 3.53
C PHE A 139 0.90 8.71 4.11
N HIS A 140 0.59 9.86 4.68
CA HIS A 140 1.54 10.76 5.33
C HIS A 140 1.31 10.76 6.83
N ARG A 141 2.40 10.70 7.58
CA ARG A 141 2.39 10.74 9.03
C ARG A 141 1.96 12.13 9.51
N GLU A 142 1.03 12.17 10.46
CA GLU A 142 0.58 13.42 11.09
C GLU A 142 1.48 13.76 12.30
N GLY A 143 2.45 14.64 12.08
CA GLY A 143 3.34 15.12 13.14
C GLY A 143 4.19 13.98 13.75
N PRO A 144 4.39 13.96 15.09
CA PRO A 144 5.19 12.93 15.75
C PRO A 144 4.40 11.65 16.07
N SER A 145 3.08 11.60 15.85
CA SER A 145 2.27 10.42 16.17
C SER A 145 2.49 9.30 15.14
N ARG A 146 2.01 8.08 15.42
CA ARG A 146 1.97 6.96 14.45
C ARG A 146 0.65 6.93 13.67
N GLU A 147 0.06 8.11 13.48
CA GLU A 147 -1.13 8.30 12.67
C GLU A 147 -0.73 8.68 11.25
N TYR A 148 -1.24 7.95 10.27
CA TYR A 148 -0.95 8.12 8.85
C TYR A 148 -2.26 8.40 8.12
N THR A 149 -2.32 9.52 7.41
CA THR A 149 -3.53 9.93 6.69
C THR A 149 -3.23 10.19 5.22
N GLY A 150 -4.24 10.00 4.39
CA GLY A 150 -4.11 10.25 2.96
C GLY A 150 -5.45 10.27 2.24
N GLY A 151 -5.38 10.44 0.93
CA GLY A 151 -6.51 10.64 0.05
C GLY A 151 -6.44 11.98 -0.71
N PRO A 152 -7.36 12.21 -1.66
CA PRO A 152 -8.43 11.30 -2.07
C PRO A 152 -7.91 10.12 -2.90
N TYR A 153 -8.49 8.93 -2.71
CA TYR A 153 -8.19 7.73 -3.49
C TYR A 153 -9.36 7.36 -4.40
N THR A 154 -9.05 6.81 -5.57
CA THR A 154 -10.06 6.30 -6.49
C THR A 154 -10.00 4.78 -6.54
N GLY A 155 -10.98 4.12 -5.93
CA GLY A 155 -11.15 2.68 -6.02
C GLY A 155 -11.79 2.30 -7.36
N ARG A 156 -11.18 1.38 -8.10
CA ARG A 156 -11.75 0.80 -9.32
C ARG A 156 -12.50 -0.47 -9.01
N LYS A 157 -13.66 -0.68 -9.63
CA LYS A 157 -14.42 -1.91 -9.45
C LYS A 157 -13.63 -3.10 -10.00
N VAL A 158 -13.33 -4.06 -9.14
CA VAL A 158 -12.69 -5.34 -9.48
C VAL A 158 -13.65 -6.51 -9.38
N GLN A 159 -14.75 -6.37 -8.63
CA GLN A 159 -15.75 -7.41 -8.44
C GLN A 159 -17.14 -6.81 -8.20
N GLY A 160 -18.20 -7.55 -8.57
CA GLY A 160 -19.57 -7.23 -8.22
C GLY A 160 -20.50 -7.11 -9.43
N SER A 161 -21.76 -6.76 -9.16
CA SER A 161 -22.81 -6.62 -10.18
C SER A 161 -22.55 -5.49 -11.17
N PHE A 162 -23.26 -5.50 -12.31
CA PHE A 162 -23.35 -4.36 -13.21
C PHE A 162 -23.92 -3.12 -12.52
N LEU A 163 -24.77 -3.31 -11.50
CA LEU A 163 -25.34 -2.23 -10.68
C LEU A 163 -24.31 -1.51 -9.81
N CYS A 164 -23.15 -2.13 -9.54
CA CYS A 164 -22.07 -1.49 -8.83
C CYS A 164 -21.43 -0.42 -9.73
N PRO A 165 -21.27 0.83 -9.23
CA PRO A 165 -20.57 1.87 -10.00
C PRO A 165 -19.16 1.41 -10.38
N ARG A 166 -18.66 1.89 -11.52
CA ARG A 166 -17.34 1.49 -12.05
C ARG A 166 -16.18 1.93 -11.17
N SER A 167 -16.35 3.01 -10.41
CA SER A 167 -15.38 3.54 -9.49
C SER A 167 -16.07 4.19 -8.30
N VAL A 168 -15.35 4.27 -7.20
CA VAL A 168 -15.76 4.97 -5.99
C VAL A 168 -14.62 5.90 -5.56
N GLN A 169 -14.97 7.04 -4.94
CA GLN A 169 -14.00 7.95 -4.37
C GLN A 169 -14.01 7.83 -2.86
N LEU A 170 -12.82 7.61 -2.31
CA LEU A 170 -12.55 7.65 -0.89
C LEU A 170 -11.88 9.00 -0.60
N ASP A 171 -12.60 9.88 0.09
CA ASP A 171 -12.14 11.26 0.32
C ASP A 171 -10.93 11.29 1.27
N ARG A 172 -10.96 10.45 2.31
CA ARG A 172 -9.88 10.31 3.28
C ARG A 172 -9.78 8.88 3.77
N ALA A 173 -8.56 8.43 4.03
CA ALA A 173 -8.29 7.25 4.82
C ALA A 173 -7.20 7.57 5.86
N ALA A 174 -7.35 7.00 7.04
CA ALA A 174 -6.46 7.19 8.17
C ALA A 174 -6.18 5.85 8.86
N PHE A 175 -4.95 5.66 9.28
CA PHE A 175 -4.46 4.49 9.99
C PHE A 175 -3.64 4.96 11.19
N ALA A 176 -4.01 4.55 12.40
CA ALA A 176 -3.23 4.80 13.61
C ALA A 176 -2.71 3.47 14.15
N PHE A 177 -1.39 3.32 14.20
CA PHE A 177 -0.74 2.11 14.74
C PHE A 177 -0.30 2.37 16.18
N ARG A 178 -0.55 1.39 17.06
CA ARG A 178 -0.24 1.47 18.50
C ARG A 178 0.39 0.18 19.03
#